data_AF-A0A841LMS9-F1
#
_entry.id   AF-A0A841LMS9-F1
#
_cell.length_a   1.000
_cell.length_b   1.000
_cell.length_c   1.000
_cell.angle_alpha   90.00
_cell.angle_beta   90.00
_cell.angle_gamma   90.00
#
_symmetry.space_group_name_H-M   'P 1'
#
loop_
_entity.id
_entity.type
_entity.pdbx_description
1 polymer ?
#
loop_
_entity_poly.entity_id
_entity_poly.type
_entity_poly.pdbx_seq_one_letter_code
_entity_poly.pdbx_strand_id
1 'polypeptide(L)'
;MPLPNPWFELNENSSDLNNVISFIEKLPDNLEKICEVDTFKTLLNNDKDHYQVDYSLFEEAFNEAKKVLKDNVAILKDQISHINLSYQENLKTVNDILNDIGFTGASLKLKARLLNKLWDGVISAGNGIISFTSNPIIKALKKFLTYLNNLLGSLKTLLPGIDAFKEIKEVIESYLDEAEE
;
A
#
# COMPACT_ATOMS: atom_id res chain seq x y z
N MET A 1 -17.53 -5.61 2.59
CA MET A 1 -16.71 -4.79 3.51
C MET A 1 -16.62 -3.38 2.94
N PRO A 2 -16.66 -2.29 3.72
CA PRO A 2 -16.55 -0.94 3.15
C PRO A 2 -15.14 -0.68 2.62
N LEU A 3 -15.07 -0.09 1.42
CA LEU A 3 -13.81 0.38 0.83
C LEU A 3 -13.18 1.47 1.72
N PRO A 4 -11.85 1.50 1.87
CA PRO A 4 -11.18 2.52 2.67
C PRO A 4 -11.43 3.91 2.08
N ASN A 5 -11.79 4.88 2.91
CA ASN A 5 -11.80 6.29 2.52
C ASN A 5 -11.61 7.17 3.77
N PRO A 6 -10.49 7.92 3.90
CA PRO A 6 -9.37 8.03 2.97
C PRO A 6 -8.41 6.83 3.00
N TRP A 7 -7.53 6.72 1.99
CA TRP A 7 -6.46 5.70 1.93
C TRP A 7 -5.23 6.09 2.76
N PHE A 8 -4.86 7.36 2.72
CA PHE A 8 -3.80 7.97 3.52
C PHE A 8 -4.43 9.02 4.42
N GLU A 9 -4.70 8.63 5.65
CA GLU A 9 -5.24 9.53 6.68
C GLU A 9 -4.10 10.34 7.31
N LEU A 10 -4.18 11.67 7.19
CA LEU A 10 -3.25 12.58 7.83
C LEU A 10 -3.88 13.18 9.09
N ASN A 11 -3.23 13.01 10.21
CA ASN A 11 -3.54 13.72 11.45
C ASN A 11 -2.61 14.93 11.57
N GLU A 12 -3.17 16.13 11.44
CA GLU A 12 -2.40 17.38 11.53
C GLU A 12 -1.82 17.64 12.93
N ASN A 13 -2.34 16.96 13.96
CA ASN A 13 -1.83 17.02 15.33
C ASN A 13 -0.74 15.97 15.61
N SER A 14 -0.39 15.15 14.61
CA SER A 14 0.61 14.09 14.71
C SER A 14 1.89 14.46 13.96
N SER A 15 3.02 13.89 14.35
CA SER A 15 4.27 14.05 13.62
C SER A 15 4.19 13.41 12.22
N ASP A 16 5.02 13.89 11.29
CA ASP A 16 5.13 13.31 9.95
C ASP A 16 5.47 11.81 10.04
N LEU A 17 6.41 11.44 10.92
CA LEU A 17 6.78 10.05 11.19
C LEU A 17 5.57 9.20 11.63
N ASN A 18 4.77 9.69 12.56
CA ASN A 18 3.59 8.95 13.02
C ASN A 18 2.52 8.81 11.93
N ASN A 19 2.35 9.84 11.09
CA ASN A 19 1.47 9.77 9.93
C ASN A 19 1.95 8.72 8.91
N VAL A 20 3.25 8.67 8.65
CA VAL A 20 3.87 7.66 7.78
C VAL A 20 3.73 6.25 8.35
N ILE A 21 4.02 6.05 9.64
CA ILE A 21 3.85 4.75 10.30
C ILE A 21 2.39 4.30 10.21
N SER A 22 1.43 5.18 10.55
CA SER A 22 0.00 4.88 10.47
C SER A 22 -0.43 4.47 9.04
N PHE A 23 0.08 5.16 8.02
CA PHE A 23 -0.16 4.80 6.62
C PHE A 23 0.35 3.39 6.30
N ILE A 24 1.57 3.06 6.72
CA ILE A 24 2.18 1.76 6.44
C ILE A 24 1.50 0.64 7.22
N GLU A 25 1.06 0.89 8.46
CA GLU A 25 0.30 -0.07 9.27
C GLU A 25 -1.04 -0.44 8.63
N LYS A 26 -1.72 0.52 8.01
CA LYS A 26 -3.01 0.31 7.35
C LYS A 26 -2.90 -0.25 5.94
N LEU A 27 -1.71 -0.19 5.32
CA LEU A 27 -1.48 -0.61 3.94
C LEU A 27 -1.93 -2.06 3.66
N PRO A 28 -1.57 -3.07 4.48
CA PRO A 28 -2.00 -4.44 4.25
C PRO A 28 -3.51 -4.60 4.22
N ASP A 29 -4.18 -4.06 5.25
CA ASP A 29 -5.62 -4.22 5.40
C ASP A 29 -6.41 -3.44 4.32
N ASN A 30 -5.81 -2.37 3.77
CA ASN A 30 -6.39 -1.64 2.65
C ASN A 30 -6.21 -2.36 1.31
N LEU A 31 -5.03 -2.97 1.07
CA LEU A 31 -4.79 -3.78 -0.13
C LEU A 31 -5.62 -5.07 -0.12
N GLU A 32 -5.77 -5.72 1.04
CA GLU A 32 -6.59 -6.93 1.21
C GLU A 32 -8.01 -6.70 0.70
N LYS A 33 -8.59 -5.53 0.94
CA LYS A 33 -9.93 -5.17 0.43
C LYS A 33 -10.01 -5.10 -1.09
N ILE A 34 -8.92 -4.79 -1.78
CA ILE A 34 -8.86 -4.82 -3.25
C ILE A 34 -8.77 -6.27 -3.73
N CYS A 35 -7.95 -7.09 -3.06
CA CYS A 35 -7.76 -8.50 -3.38
C CYS A 35 -9.00 -9.36 -3.08
N GLU A 36 -9.84 -8.92 -2.13
CA GLU A 36 -11.07 -9.62 -1.77
C GLU A 36 -12.21 -9.40 -2.78
N VAL A 37 -12.00 -8.62 -3.84
CA VAL A 37 -13.00 -8.39 -4.89
C VAL A 37 -13.23 -9.68 -5.70
N ASP A 38 -14.49 -10.14 -5.80
CA ASP A 38 -14.85 -11.41 -6.45
C ASP A 38 -14.33 -11.55 -7.89
N THR A 39 -14.31 -10.46 -8.66
CA THR A 39 -13.80 -10.47 -10.03
C THR A 39 -12.29 -10.71 -10.09
N PHE A 40 -11.53 -10.22 -9.11
CA PHE A 40 -10.10 -10.53 -9.01
C PHE A 40 -9.87 -12.00 -8.63
N LYS A 41 -10.61 -12.52 -7.63
CA LYS A 41 -10.54 -13.94 -7.26
C LYS A 41 -10.87 -14.87 -8.43
N THR A 42 -11.87 -14.48 -9.22
CA THR A 42 -12.28 -15.24 -10.41
C THR A 42 -11.18 -15.25 -11.47
N LEU A 43 -10.55 -14.11 -11.76
CA LEU A 43 -9.43 -14.03 -12.69
C LEU A 43 -8.27 -14.94 -12.25
N LEU A 44 -7.83 -14.82 -10.98
CA LEU A 44 -6.78 -15.67 -10.41
C LEU A 44 -7.10 -17.17 -10.50
N ASN A 45 -8.35 -17.57 -10.21
CA ASN A 45 -8.72 -18.98 -10.23
C ASN A 45 -8.85 -19.56 -11.65
N ASN A 46 -9.10 -18.72 -12.66
CA ASN A 46 -9.15 -19.17 -14.05
C ASN A 46 -7.76 -19.55 -14.59
N ASP A 47 -6.70 -19.02 -14.00
CA ASP A 47 -5.30 -19.33 -14.36
C ASP A 47 -4.76 -20.62 -13.76
N LYS A 48 -5.51 -21.24 -12.84
CA LYS A 48 -5.12 -22.48 -12.18
C LYS A 48 -4.73 -23.57 -13.18
N ASP A 49 -5.45 -23.64 -14.30
CA ASP A 49 -5.26 -24.66 -15.31
C ASP A 49 -4.03 -24.40 -16.21
N HIS A 50 -3.55 -23.15 -16.29
CA HIS A 50 -2.44 -22.77 -17.17
C HIS A 50 -1.12 -22.54 -16.43
N TYR A 51 -1.17 -21.89 -15.26
CA TYR A 51 0.02 -21.45 -14.54
C TYR A 51 0.15 -22.09 -13.14
N GLN A 52 -0.82 -22.90 -12.72
CA GLN A 52 -0.91 -23.44 -11.35
C GLN A 52 -0.91 -22.35 -10.26
N VAL A 53 -1.28 -21.13 -10.66
CA VAL A 53 -1.53 -20.01 -9.75
C VAL A 53 -3.02 -20.00 -9.49
N ASP A 54 -3.42 -20.00 -8.22
CA ASP A 54 -4.80 -19.80 -7.81
C ASP A 54 -4.88 -18.80 -6.66
N TYR A 55 -6.11 -18.44 -6.27
CA TYR A 55 -6.31 -17.47 -5.19
C TYR A 55 -5.70 -17.94 -3.87
N SER A 56 -5.64 -19.25 -3.60
CA SER A 56 -5.06 -19.78 -2.35
C SER A 56 -3.56 -19.49 -2.27
N LEU A 57 -2.82 -19.73 -3.36
CA LEU A 57 -1.40 -19.42 -3.41
C LEU A 57 -1.13 -17.92 -3.28
N PHE A 58 -1.95 -17.10 -3.94
CA PHE A 58 -1.89 -15.65 -3.78
C PHE A 58 -2.16 -15.21 -2.33
N GLU A 59 -3.19 -15.77 -1.69
CA GLU A 59 -3.56 -15.45 -0.32
C GLU A 59 -2.45 -15.83 0.67
N GLU A 60 -1.79 -16.96 0.47
CA GLU A 60 -0.61 -17.36 1.26
C GLU A 60 0.52 -16.34 1.13
N ALA A 61 0.92 -16.00 -0.10
CA ALA A 61 1.96 -14.99 -0.36
C ALA A 61 1.59 -13.62 0.22
N PHE A 62 0.32 -13.22 0.11
CA PHE A 62 -0.20 -11.97 0.67
C PHE A 62 -0.07 -11.95 2.19
N ASN A 63 -0.41 -13.05 2.86
CA ASN A 63 -0.33 -13.18 4.30
C ASN A 63 1.12 -13.19 4.79
N GLU A 64 2.05 -13.79 4.05
CA GLU A 64 3.48 -13.72 4.34
C GLU A 64 3.99 -12.27 4.24
N ALA A 65 3.69 -11.58 3.15
CA ALA A 65 4.04 -10.16 2.97
C ALA A 65 3.49 -9.29 4.12
N LYS A 66 2.21 -9.49 4.46
CA LYS A 66 1.51 -8.82 5.58
C LYS A 66 2.24 -9.01 6.89
N LYS A 67 2.67 -10.23 7.20
CA LYS A 67 3.43 -10.54 8.41
C LYS A 67 4.78 -9.81 8.42
N VAL A 68 5.55 -9.92 7.33
CA VAL A 68 6.86 -9.27 7.20
C VAL A 68 6.77 -7.76 7.41
N LEU A 69 5.78 -7.09 6.82
CA LEU A 69 5.61 -5.65 7.00
C LEU A 69 5.25 -5.31 8.46
N LYS A 70 4.32 -6.05 9.07
CA LYS A 70 3.92 -5.82 10.46
C LYS A 70 5.09 -5.98 11.43
N ASP A 71 5.90 -7.02 11.24
CA ASP A 71 7.09 -7.27 12.06
C ASP A 71 8.11 -6.12 11.91
N ASN A 72 8.36 -5.65 10.69
CA ASN A 72 9.27 -4.53 10.45
C ASN A 72 8.75 -3.20 11.01
N VAL A 73 7.45 -2.93 10.91
CA VAL A 73 6.85 -1.74 11.52
C VAL A 73 6.91 -1.82 13.04
N ALA A 74 6.68 -3.00 13.63
CA ALA A 74 6.81 -3.21 15.07
C ALA A 74 8.25 -2.95 15.53
N ILE A 75 9.26 -3.43 14.81
CA ILE A 75 10.68 -3.14 15.07
C ILE A 75 10.96 -1.64 14.99
N LEU A 76 10.47 -0.96 13.95
CA LEU A 76 10.65 0.49 13.82
C LEU A 76 10.00 1.24 14.99
N LYS A 77 8.80 0.84 15.42
CA LYS A 77 8.11 1.44 16.57
C LYS A 77 8.80 1.15 17.90
N ASP A 78 9.36 -0.05 18.04
CA ASP A 78 10.12 -0.45 19.23
C ASP A 78 11.41 0.36 19.35
N GLN A 79 12.16 0.46 18.24
CA GLN A 79 13.27 1.38 18.09
C GLN A 79 12.83 2.78 18.45
N ILE A 80 11.61 3.18 18.05
CA ILE A 80 11.12 4.53 18.31
C ILE A 80 10.78 4.81 19.78
N SER A 81 10.36 3.80 20.55
CA SER A 81 9.76 3.99 21.88
C SER A 81 10.75 3.82 23.04
N HIS A 82 11.89 3.16 22.83
CA HIS A 82 12.85 2.88 23.90
C HIS A 82 13.95 3.94 24.00
N ILE A 83 13.87 4.77 25.05
CA ILE A 83 14.70 5.95 25.30
C ILE A 83 16.08 5.54 25.86
N ASN A 84 17.15 5.75 25.08
CA ASN A 84 18.51 5.90 25.57
C ASN A 84 19.30 6.85 24.65
N LEU A 85 20.37 7.49 25.14
CA LEU A 85 21.08 8.59 24.46
C LEU A 85 21.53 8.30 23.00
N SER A 86 21.72 7.04 22.58
CA SER A 86 21.97 6.65 21.18
C SER A 86 20.77 6.88 20.24
N TYR A 87 19.61 7.19 20.79
CA TYR A 87 18.34 7.26 20.08
C TYR A 87 18.01 8.65 19.52
N GLN A 88 18.55 9.74 20.09
CA GLN A 88 18.42 11.07 19.44
C GLN A 88 19.08 11.07 18.05
N GLU A 89 20.17 10.31 17.89
CA GLU A 89 20.83 10.10 16.62
C GLU A 89 19.98 9.24 15.67
N ASN A 90 19.30 8.19 16.18
CA ASN A 90 18.39 7.37 15.38
C ASN A 90 17.12 8.11 14.94
N LEU A 91 16.48 8.88 15.82
CA LEU A 91 15.33 9.72 15.46
C LEU A 91 15.71 10.80 14.46
N LYS A 92 16.87 11.42 14.66
CA LYS A 92 17.40 12.38 13.71
C LYS A 92 17.63 11.70 12.36
N THR A 93 18.23 10.51 12.35
CA THR A 93 18.44 9.71 11.13
C THR A 93 17.12 9.37 10.44
N VAL A 94 16.08 8.96 11.17
CA VAL A 94 14.75 8.65 10.60
C VAL A 94 14.09 9.92 10.03
N ASN A 95 14.14 11.04 10.74
CA ASN A 95 13.59 12.30 10.26
C ASN A 95 14.38 12.85 9.06
N ASP A 96 15.70 12.67 9.04
CA ASP A 96 16.57 13.03 7.92
C ASP A 96 16.23 12.17 6.70
N ILE A 97 16.06 10.85 6.87
CA ILE A 97 15.56 9.95 5.81
C ILE A 97 14.21 10.44 5.29
N LEU A 98 13.24 10.70 6.18
CA LEU A 98 11.91 11.20 5.78
C LEU A 98 12.00 12.51 4.99
N ASN A 99 12.87 13.43 5.40
CA ASN A 99 13.13 14.66 4.66
C ASN A 99 13.70 14.38 3.27
N ASP A 100 14.71 13.52 3.18
CA ASP A 100 15.40 13.18 1.93
C ASP A 100 14.44 12.53 0.92
N ILE A 101 13.53 11.68 1.38
CA ILE A 101 12.51 11.06 0.53
C ILE A 101 11.26 11.93 0.34
N GLY A 102 11.24 13.14 0.92
CA GLY A 102 10.14 14.10 0.82
C GLY A 102 8.84 13.61 1.47
N PHE A 103 8.92 12.94 2.60
CA PHE A 103 7.79 12.48 3.43
C PHE A 103 7.59 13.37 4.67
N THR A 104 7.90 14.66 4.55
CA THR A 104 7.69 15.67 5.60
C THR A 104 6.87 16.86 5.11
N GLY A 105 6.25 17.57 6.06
CA GLY A 105 5.56 18.85 5.87
C GLY A 105 4.61 18.88 4.67
N ALA A 106 4.79 19.88 3.80
CA ALA A 106 3.93 20.08 2.63
C ALA A 106 4.03 18.94 1.60
N SER A 107 5.20 18.29 1.48
CA SER A 107 5.40 17.19 0.54
C SER A 107 4.61 15.94 0.96
N LEU A 108 4.61 15.61 2.25
CA LEU A 108 3.76 14.56 2.80
C LEU A 108 2.28 14.84 2.54
N LYS A 109 1.83 16.08 2.83
CA LYS A 109 0.44 16.51 2.59
C LYS A 109 0.05 16.38 1.12
N LEU A 110 0.92 16.76 0.19
CA LEU A 110 0.69 16.64 -1.24
C LEU A 110 0.57 15.16 -1.65
N LYS A 111 1.47 14.31 -1.17
CA LYS A 111 1.48 12.87 -1.47
C LYS A 111 0.22 12.17 -1.00
N ALA A 112 -0.18 12.39 0.25
CA ALA A 112 -1.41 11.82 0.79
C ALA A 112 -2.65 12.29 0.03
N ARG A 113 -2.76 13.59 -0.26
CA ARG A 113 -3.89 14.15 -1.03
C ARG A 113 -3.96 13.59 -2.44
N LEU A 114 -2.82 13.43 -3.11
CA LEU A 114 -2.79 12.86 -4.46
C LEU A 114 -3.19 11.38 -4.46
N LEU A 115 -2.69 10.59 -3.51
CA LEU A 115 -3.10 9.18 -3.36
C LEU A 115 -4.61 9.06 -3.12
N ASN A 116 -5.15 9.85 -2.17
CA ASN A 116 -6.58 9.86 -1.86
C ASN A 116 -7.42 10.29 -3.06
N LYS A 117 -7.00 11.32 -3.80
CA LYS A 117 -7.69 11.77 -5.03
C LYS A 117 -7.73 10.68 -6.09
N LEU A 118 -6.63 9.94 -6.29
CA LEU A 118 -6.59 8.83 -7.24
C LEU A 118 -7.53 7.71 -6.82
N TRP A 119 -7.58 7.41 -5.52
CA TRP A 119 -8.50 6.42 -4.97
C TRP A 119 -9.98 6.84 -5.08
N ASP A 120 -10.30 8.10 -4.80
CA ASP A 120 -11.66 8.63 -5.03
C ASP A 120 -12.06 8.48 -6.51
N GLY A 121 -11.11 8.58 -7.43
CA GLY A 121 -11.32 8.29 -8.84
C GLY A 121 -11.71 6.83 -9.10
N VAL A 122 -11.11 5.86 -8.40
CA VAL A 122 -11.47 4.43 -8.45
C VAL A 122 -12.88 4.22 -7.93
N ILE A 123 -13.19 4.74 -6.75
CA ILE A 123 -14.53 4.66 -6.14
C ILE A 123 -15.58 5.25 -7.09
N SER A 124 -15.31 6.44 -7.63
CA SER A 124 -16.25 7.16 -8.49
C SER A 124 -16.48 6.43 -9.81
N ALA A 125 -15.43 5.82 -10.40
CA ALA A 125 -15.56 5.05 -11.64
C ALA A 125 -16.47 3.82 -11.48
N GLY A 126 -16.53 3.26 -10.27
CA GLY A 126 -17.34 2.09 -9.94
C GLY A 126 -18.63 2.36 -9.18
N ASN A 127 -18.99 3.63 -8.94
CA ASN A 127 -20.09 4.00 -8.01
C ASN A 127 -19.98 3.30 -6.65
N GLY A 128 -18.76 3.14 -6.14
CA GLY A 128 -18.47 2.43 -4.89
C GLY A 128 -18.29 0.92 -5.00
N ILE A 129 -18.45 0.33 -6.18
CA ILE A 129 -18.22 -1.09 -6.44
C ILE A 129 -16.97 -1.25 -7.30
N ILE A 130 -15.97 -1.97 -6.81
CA ILE A 130 -14.77 -2.28 -7.58
C ILE A 130 -15.02 -3.55 -8.39
N SER A 131 -14.70 -3.51 -9.68
CA SER A 131 -14.71 -4.66 -10.57
C SER A 131 -13.46 -4.64 -11.45
N PHE A 132 -12.74 -5.76 -11.47
CA PHE A 132 -11.56 -5.97 -12.31
C PHE A 132 -11.90 -6.23 -13.78
N THR A 133 -13.19 -6.27 -14.15
CA THR A 133 -13.65 -6.40 -15.54
C THR A 133 -14.16 -5.08 -16.13
N SER A 134 -14.11 -3.99 -15.36
CA SER A 134 -14.63 -2.69 -15.77
C SER A 134 -13.50 -1.77 -16.23
N ASN A 135 -13.39 -1.52 -17.54
CA ASN A 135 -12.34 -0.68 -18.13
C ASN A 135 -12.14 0.69 -17.44
N PRO A 136 -13.19 1.46 -17.08
CA PRO A 136 -13.02 2.69 -16.31
C PRO A 136 -12.36 2.48 -14.93
N ILE A 137 -12.73 1.40 -14.24
CA ILE A 137 -12.18 1.05 -12.92
C ILE A 137 -10.74 0.58 -13.07
N ILE A 138 -10.45 -0.30 -14.03
CA ILE A 138 -9.10 -0.80 -14.34
C ILE A 138 -8.15 0.38 -14.56
N LYS A 139 -8.53 1.33 -15.43
CA LYS A 139 -7.71 2.52 -15.72
C LYS A 139 -7.49 3.41 -14.50
N ALA A 140 -8.51 3.57 -13.66
CA ALA A 140 -8.38 4.34 -12.42
C ALA A 140 -7.47 3.61 -11.42
N LEU A 141 -7.63 2.29 -11.28
CA LEU A 141 -6.90 1.46 -10.34
C LEU A 141 -5.42 1.36 -10.72
N LYS A 142 -5.08 1.20 -12.01
CA LYS A 142 -3.69 1.25 -12.51
C LYS A 142 -3.00 2.56 -12.12
N LYS A 143 -3.65 3.71 -12.32
CA LYS A 143 -3.09 5.02 -11.92
C LYS A 143 -2.86 5.11 -10.41
N PHE A 144 -3.82 4.62 -9.63
CA PHE A 144 -3.70 4.56 -8.17
C PHE A 144 -2.52 3.67 -7.73
N LEU A 145 -2.45 2.42 -8.24
CA LEU A 145 -1.40 1.45 -7.90
C LEU A 145 -0.01 1.91 -8.35
N THR A 146 0.08 2.56 -9.51
CA THR A 146 1.33 3.19 -9.98
C THR A 146 1.80 4.27 -9.00
N TYR A 147 0.90 5.14 -8.53
CA TYR A 147 1.27 6.17 -7.57
C TYR A 147 1.63 5.59 -6.21
N LEU A 148 0.86 4.59 -5.73
CA LEU A 148 1.18 3.84 -4.51
C LEU A 148 2.59 3.22 -4.60
N ASN A 149 2.95 2.62 -5.73
CA ASN A 149 4.27 2.04 -5.94
C ASN A 149 5.40 3.05 -5.82
N ASN A 150 5.21 4.27 -6.35
CA ASN A 150 6.20 5.33 -6.22
C ASN A 150 6.39 5.74 -4.74
N LEU A 151 5.30 5.80 -3.96
CA LEU A 151 5.37 6.06 -2.52
C LEU A 151 6.10 4.93 -1.78
N LEU A 152 5.78 3.67 -2.08
CA LEU A 152 6.43 2.49 -1.49
C LEU A 152 7.92 2.44 -1.85
N GLY A 153 8.28 2.75 -3.10
CA GLY A 153 9.66 2.83 -3.56
C GLY A 153 10.49 3.85 -2.76
N SER A 154 9.90 5.01 -2.44
CA SER A 154 10.54 5.99 -1.56
C SER A 154 10.67 5.51 -0.12
N LEU A 155 9.69 4.75 0.40
CA LEU A 155 9.68 4.27 1.78
C LEU A 155 10.56 3.05 2.03
N LYS A 156 11.04 2.37 0.98
CA LYS A 156 11.94 1.23 1.08
C LYS A 156 13.19 1.51 1.92
N THR A 157 13.72 2.73 1.86
CA THR A 157 14.88 3.16 2.65
C THR A 157 14.60 3.19 4.15
N LEU A 158 13.33 3.40 4.52
CA LEU A 158 12.87 3.41 5.91
C LEU A 158 12.45 2.02 6.39
N LEU A 159 11.83 1.21 5.52
CA LEU A 159 11.32 -0.12 5.86
C LEU A 159 11.67 -1.14 4.76
N PRO A 160 12.70 -1.97 4.98
CA PRO A 160 13.10 -3.01 4.03
C PRO A 160 11.99 -4.01 3.68
N GLY A 161 11.04 -4.24 4.58
CA GLY A 161 9.89 -5.14 4.38
C GLY A 161 8.84 -4.66 3.36
N ILE A 162 8.99 -3.46 2.80
CA ILE A 162 8.07 -2.93 1.79
C ILE A 162 8.18 -3.67 0.44
N ASP A 163 9.31 -4.31 0.15
CA ASP A 163 9.52 -5.04 -1.11
C ASP A 163 8.50 -6.17 -1.30
N ALA A 164 8.19 -6.94 -0.25
CA ALA A 164 7.17 -7.99 -0.31
C ALA A 164 5.79 -7.45 -0.71
N PHE A 165 5.46 -6.22 -0.31
CA PHE A 165 4.21 -5.56 -0.71
C PHE A 165 4.23 -5.01 -2.14
N LYS A 166 5.41 -4.71 -2.69
CA LYS A 166 5.54 -4.35 -4.10
C LYS A 166 5.26 -5.57 -4.98
N GLU A 167 5.77 -6.74 -4.62
CA GLU A 167 5.53 -8.00 -5.35
C GLU A 167 4.02 -8.33 -5.42
N ILE A 168 3.32 -8.25 -4.29
CA ILE A 168 1.86 -8.43 -4.26
C ILE A 168 1.13 -7.47 -5.20
N LYS A 169 1.53 -6.21 -5.20
CA LYS A 169 0.93 -5.19 -6.07
C LYS A 169 1.23 -5.47 -7.55
N GLU A 170 2.41 -5.98 -7.87
CA GLU A 170 2.79 -6.36 -9.26
C GLU A 170 1.93 -7.51 -9.78
N VAL A 171 1.55 -8.47 -8.91
CA VAL A 171 0.55 -9.49 -9.25
C VAL A 171 -0.79 -8.84 -9.59
N ILE A 172 -1.29 -7.93 -8.76
CA ILE A 172 -2.55 -7.23 -9.00
C ILE A 172 -2.52 -6.48 -10.35
N GLU A 173 -1.41 -5.81 -10.67
CA GLU A 173 -1.26 -5.09 -11.94
C GLU A 173 -1.26 -6.02 -13.15
N SER A 174 -0.62 -7.19 -13.05
CA SER A 174 -0.59 -8.18 -14.14
C SER A 174 -2.01 -8.62 -14.53
N TYR A 175 -2.85 -8.91 -13.53
CA TYR A 175 -4.27 -9.25 -13.75
C TYR A 175 -5.12 -8.09 -14.27
N LEU A 176 -4.72 -6.84 -14.01
CA LEU A 176 -5.38 -5.67 -14.60
C LEU A 176 -4.97 -5.44 -16.05
N ASP A 177 -3.79 -5.90 -16.46
CA ASP A 177 -3.34 -5.86 -17.86
C ASP A 177 -4.08 -6.91 -18.69
N GLU A 178 -4.19 -8.15 -18.19
CA GLU A 178 -4.94 -9.23 -18.84
C GLU A 178 -6.44 -8.91 -19.01
N ALA A 179 -7.05 -8.26 -18.02
CA ALA A 179 -8.47 -7.91 -18.09
C ALA A 179 -8.79 -6.75 -19.06
N GLU A 180 -7.78 -6.05 -19.60
CA GLU A 180 -7.95 -4.98 -20.60
C GLU A 180 -7.87 -5.50 -22.05
N GLU A 181 -7.34 -6.72 -22.27
CA GLU A 181 -7.26 -7.41 -23.57
C GLU A 181 -8.61 -8.02 -24.02
#